data_AF-A0A957RIP3-F1
#
_entry.id   AF-A0A957RIP3-F1
#
_cell.length_a   1.000
_cell.length_b   1.000
_cell.length_c   1.000
_cell.angle_alpha   90.00
_cell.angle_beta   90.00
_cell.angle_gamma   90.00
#
_symmetry.space_group_name_H-M   'P 1'
#
loop_
_entity.id
_entity.type
_entity.pdbx_description
1 polymer ?
#
loop_
_entity_poly.entity_id
_entity_poly.type
_entity_poly.pdbx_seq_one_letter_code
_entity_poly.pdbx_strand_id
1 'polypeptide(L)'
;MQKTFIGPRLRQLRRDHKQTQAEMAKALGVSTGYVNLLENNQRSLSVQMLMALSDAYGVDWRDLIADESSTLLADLRNAMQDPVFGESQPDLQELRAAVDHAPRLVGRLLTLYRNHRSTVEKMMRLGSERMPDDLLASAPETIIHDFFRNHANHFAELETAAERLRAAEPSEVDDIYGTLKRRLRKIHAIEVRTAPVEEMSQSLRFYDEAHRVVHLSEALDHSNRVFQLAHVLCLVELPHLLADIT
;
A
#
# COMPACT_ATOMS: atom_id res chain seq x y z
N MET A 1 -4.25 -12.83 31.68
CA MET A 1 -4.77 -13.98 30.90
C MET A 1 -5.36 -13.44 29.60
N GLN A 2 -4.84 -13.88 28.47
CA GLN A 2 -5.27 -13.44 27.14
C GLN A 2 -6.69 -13.99 26.89
N LYS A 3 -7.64 -13.12 26.51
CA LYS A 3 -9.02 -13.53 26.21
C LYS A 3 -8.99 -14.36 24.92
N THR A 4 -9.31 -15.65 25.02
CA THR A 4 -9.35 -16.55 23.86
C THR A 4 -10.75 -16.49 23.24
N PHE A 5 -10.85 -16.00 22.02
CA PHE A 5 -12.09 -15.93 21.25
C PHE A 5 -12.04 -16.98 20.13
N ILE A 6 -13.03 -17.89 20.12
CA ILE A 6 -13.10 -18.99 19.14
C ILE A 6 -14.43 -19.03 18.39
N GLY A 7 -15.23 -17.97 18.45
CA GLY A 7 -16.62 -17.97 18.01
C GLY A 7 -16.84 -18.48 16.59
N PRO A 8 -16.08 -18.01 15.58
CA PRO A 8 -16.18 -18.53 14.23
C PRO A 8 -15.82 -20.02 14.12
N ARG A 9 -14.80 -20.48 14.85
CA ARG A 9 -14.38 -21.90 14.89
C ARG A 9 -15.45 -22.77 15.56
N LEU A 10 -16.04 -22.30 16.66
CA LEU A 10 -17.14 -22.99 17.34
C LEU A 10 -18.37 -23.12 16.45
N ARG A 11 -18.74 -22.04 15.76
CA ARG A 11 -19.85 -22.04 14.80
C ARG A 11 -19.59 -23.01 13.65
N GLN A 12 -18.33 -23.10 13.20
CA GLN A 12 -17.92 -24.02 12.15
C GLN A 12 -18.03 -25.48 12.62
N LEU A 13 -17.45 -25.81 13.77
CA LEU A 13 -17.55 -27.13 14.39
C LEU A 13 -19.01 -27.58 14.49
N ARG A 14 -19.89 -26.68 14.94
CA ARG A 14 -21.33 -26.97 15.01
C ARG A 14 -21.95 -27.31 13.66
N ARG A 15 -21.61 -26.54 12.62
CA ARG A 15 -22.12 -26.72 11.26
C ARG A 15 -21.61 -28.01 10.63
N ASP A 16 -20.35 -28.37 10.87
CA ASP A 16 -19.75 -29.60 10.36
C ASP A 16 -20.41 -30.84 10.96
N HIS A 17 -20.85 -30.75 12.22
CA HIS A 17 -21.69 -31.76 12.88
C HIS A 17 -23.19 -31.63 12.58
N LYS A 18 -23.61 -30.69 11.72
CA LYS A 18 -25.01 -30.41 11.34
C LYS A 18 -25.96 -30.15 12.51
N GLN A 19 -25.46 -29.52 13.58
CA GLN A 19 -26.24 -29.24 14.79
C GLN A 19 -26.81 -27.82 14.83
N THR A 20 -27.94 -27.66 15.50
CA THR A 20 -28.47 -26.39 15.99
C THR A 20 -27.70 -25.93 17.23
N GLN A 21 -27.78 -24.63 17.57
CA GLN A 21 -27.15 -24.11 18.79
C GLN A 21 -27.69 -24.81 20.05
N ALA A 22 -28.97 -25.19 20.06
CA ALA A 22 -29.58 -25.90 21.19
C ALA A 22 -29.04 -27.32 21.35
N GLU A 23 -28.83 -28.04 20.25
CA GLU A 23 -28.24 -29.39 20.27
C GLU A 23 -26.79 -29.36 20.75
N MET A 24 -25.99 -28.42 20.24
CA MET A 24 -24.62 -28.22 20.72
C MET A 24 -24.58 -27.82 22.20
N ALA A 25 -25.48 -26.93 22.64
CA ALA A 25 -25.58 -26.52 24.03
C ALA A 25 -25.89 -27.71 24.96
N LYS A 26 -26.81 -28.59 24.53
CA LYS A 26 -27.14 -29.82 25.24
C LYS A 26 -25.95 -30.78 25.32
N ALA A 27 -25.20 -30.95 24.21
CA ALA A 27 -24.00 -31.79 24.18
C ALA A 27 -22.88 -31.26 25.11
N LEU A 28 -22.77 -29.94 25.25
CA LEU A 28 -21.78 -29.27 26.08
C LEU A 28 -22.24 -29.00 27.53
N GLY A 29 -23.48 -29.35 27.88
CA GLY A 29 -24.04 -29.13 29.23
C GLY A 29 -24.22 -27.65 29.60
N VAL A 30 -24.47 -26.78 28.62
CA VAL A 30 -24.65 -25.32 28.81
C VAL A 30 -25.96 -24.80 28.23
N SER A 31 -26.28 -23.54 28.48
CA SER A 31 -27.45 -22.90 27.88
C SER A 31 -27.20 -22.53 26.42
N THR A 32 -28.25 -22.58 25.59
CA THR A 32 -28.21 -22.13 24.18
C THR A 32 -27.72 -20.69 24.05
N GLY A 33 -28.12 -19.82 24.98
CA GLY A 33 -27.65 -18.44 25.04
C GLY A 33 -26.13 -18.33 25.26
N TYR A 34 -25.53 -19.21 26.05
CA TYR A 34 -24.09 -19.23 26.26
C TYR A 34 -23.32 -19.63 24.99
N VAL A 35 -23.80 -20.64 24.26
CA VAL A 35 -23.25 -20.99 22.94
C VAL A 35 -23.33 -19.82 21.96
N ASN A 36 -24.46 -19.11 21.92
CA ASN A 36 -24.60 -17.93 21.07
C ASN A 36 -23.62 -16.80 21.43
N LEU A 37 -23.38 -16.55 22.72
CA LEU A 37 -22.40 -15.56 23.17
C LEU A 37 -20.97 -15.95 22.77
N LEU A 38 -20.62 -17.24 22.86
CA LEU A 38 -19.32 -17.74 22.44
C LEU A 38 -19.15 -17.64 20.91
N GLU A 39 -20.14 -18.07 20.12
CA GLU A 39 -20.09 -18.01 18.65
C GLU A 39 -19.91 -16.59 18.09
N ASN A 40 -20.40 -15.58 18.82
CA ASN A 40 -20.31 -14.17 18.43
C ASN A 40 -19.12 -13.43 19.07
N ASN A 41 -18.19 -14.14 19.72
CA ASN A 41 -17.06 -13.56 20.46
C ASN A 41 -17.47 -12.56 21.55
N GLN A 42 -18.70 -12.64 22.08
CA GLN A 42 -19.15 -11.78 23.18
C GLN A 42 -18.70 -12.29 24.55
N ARG A 43 -18.31 -13.56 24.64
CA ARG A 43 -17.64 -14.15 25.81
C ARG A 43 -16.37 -14.86 25.39
N SER A 44 -15.32 -14.71 26.20
CA SER A 44 -14.10 -15.48 26.06
C SER A 44 -14.34 -16.92 26.52
N LEU A 45 -13.66 -17.86 25.86
CA LEU A 45 -13.74 -19.28 26.21
C LEU A 45 -13.09 -19.54 27.56
N SER A 46 -13.74 -20.33 28.43
CA SER A 46 -13.15 -20.79 29.68
C SER A 46 -12.41 -22.12 29.48
N VAL A 47 -11.46 -22.43 30.37
CA VAL A 47 -10.73 -23.72 30.33
C VAL A 47 -11.69 -24.90 30.46
N GLN A 48 -12.72 -24.79 31.31
CA GLN A 48 -13.76 -25.82 31.44
C GLN A 48 -14.50 -26.08 30.13
N MET A 49 -14.81 -25.01 29.38
CA MET A 49 -15.50 -25.13 28.09
C MET A 49 -14.60 -25.68 26.99
N LEU A 50 -13.32 -25.35 27.02
CA LEU A 50 -12.31 -25.94 26.15
C LEU A 50 -12.22 -27.46 26.34
N MET A 51 -12.18 -27.93 27.60
CA MET A 51 -12.19 -29.37 27.91
C MET A 51 -13.49 -30.03 27.44
N ALA A 52 -14.66 -29.42 27.71
CA ALA A 52 -15.94 -29.93 27.25
C ALA A 52 -16.04 -30.05 25.71
N LEU A 53 -15.47 -29.10 24.97
CA LEU A 53 -15.40 -29.15 23.51
C LEU A 53 -14.49 -30.28 23.02
N SER A 54 -13.32 -30.45 23.65
CA SER A 54 -12.39 -31.54 23.35
C SER A 54 -13.03 -32.90 23.60
N ASP A 55 -13.71 -33.09 24.73
CA ASP A 55 -14.34 -34.35 25.10
C ASP A 55 -15.54 -34.69 24.20
N ALA A 56 -16.39 -33.71 23.88
CA ALA A 56 -17.62 -33.94 23.12
C ALA A 56 -17.39 -34.10 21.61
N TYR A 57 -16.38 -33.44 21.05
CA TYR A 57 -16.16 -33.38 19.59
C TYR A 57 -14.79 -33.94 19.15
N GLY A 58 -13.93 -34.37 20.06
CA GLY A 58 -12.63 -34.99 19.74
C GLY A 58 -11.62 -34.05 19.06
N VAL A 59 -11.79 -32.73 19.23
CA VAL A 59 -10.92 -31.70 18.63
C VAL A 59 -9.76 -31.36 19.55
N ASP A 60 -8.53 -31.29 19.01
CA ASP A 60 -7.38 -30.78 19.76
C ASP A 60 -7.62 -29.30 20.07
N TRP A 61 -7.57 -28.98 21.36
CA TRP A 61 -7.73 -27.60 21.82
C TRP A 61 -6.63 -26.68 21.30
N ARG A 62 -5.44 -27.20 20.97
CA ARG A 62 -4.36 -26.43 20.34
C ARG A 62 -4.76 -25.93 18.95
N ASP A 63 -5.48 -26.74 18.19
CA ASP A 63 -5.97 -26.36 16.86
C ASP A 63 -7.11 -25.34 16.97
N LEU A 64 -7.95 -25.46 18.01
CA LEU A 64 -9.00 -24.48 18.30
C LEU A 64 -8.43 -23.11 18.71
N ILE A 65 -7.27 -23.07 19.37
CA ILE A 65 -6.60 -21.84 19.82
C ILE A 65 -5.58 -21.31 18.79
N ALA A 66 -5.15 -22.12 17.82
CA ALA A 66 -4.07 -21.78 16.88
C ALA A 66 -4.16 -20.35 16.32
N ASP A 67 -3.05 -19.61 16.46
CA ASP A 67 -2.95 -18.15 16.29
C ASP A 67 -2.82 -17.71 14.82
N GLU A 68 -3.63 -18.31 13.94
CA GLU A 68 -3.71 -17.96 12.51
C GLU A 68 -4.16 -16.52 12.29
N SER A 69 -4.82 -15.91 13.29
CA SER A 69 -5.33 -14.53 13.22
C SER A 69 -4.21 -13.50 13.05
N SER A 70 -3.03 -13.74 13.64
CA SER A 70 -1.88 -12.83 13.54
C SER A 70 -1.35 -12.73 12.10
N THR A 71 -1.20 -13.87 11.43
CA THR A 71 -0.75 -13.95 10.03
C THR A 71 -1.83 -13.44 9.09
N LEU A 72 -3.09 -13.81 9.32
CA LEU A 72 -4.22 -13.35 8.51
C LEU A 72 -4.40 -11.83 8.58
N LEU A 73 -4.18 -11.23 9.75
CA LEU A 73 -4.25 -9.78 9.94
C LEU A 73 -3.12 -9.06 9.21
N ALA A 74 -1.90 -9.60 9.25
CA ALA A 74 -0.77 -9.04 8.51
C ALA A 74 -1.02 -9.11 6.99
N ASP A 75 -1.49 -10.25 6.49
CA ASP A 75 -1.83 -10.45 5.08
C ASP A 75 -2.97 -9.53 4.64
N LEU A 76 -4.04 -9.42 5.44
CA LEU A 76 -5.15 -8.52 5.16
C LEU A 76 -4.71 -7.06 5.15
N ARG A 77 -3.92 -6.63 6.13
CA ARG A 77 -3.38 -5.27 6.17
C ARG A 77 -2.54 -4.96 4.93
N ASN A 78 -1.68 -5.88 4.51
CA ASN A 78 -0.86 -5.71 3.32
C ASN A 78 -1.72 -5.67 2.04
N ALA A 79 -2.75 -6.51 1.94
CA ALA A 79 -3.65 -6.50 0.79
C ALA A 79 -4.45 -5.20 0.69
N MET A 80 -4.91 -4.64 1.82
CA MET A 80 -5.66 -3.38 1.85
C MET A 80 -4.82 -2.14 1.51
N GLN A 81 -3.48 -2.25 1.46
CA GLN A 81 -2.61 -1.19 0.94
C GLN A 81 -2.63 -1.11 -0.59
N ASP A 82 -3.19 -2.12 -1.28
CA ASP A 82 -3.29 -2.09 -2.74
C ASP A 82 -4.33 -1.04 -3.17
N PRO A 83 -3.96 -0.11 -4.08
CA PRO A 83 -4.84 0.93 -4.58
C PRO A 83 -6.16 0.44 -5.19
N VAL A 84 -6.26 -0.84 -5.58
CA VAL A 84 -7.51 -1.47 -6.05
C VAL A 84 -8.67 -1.37 -5.05
N PHE A 85 -8.37 -1.20 -3.76
CA PHE A 85 -9.38 -1.04 -2.72
C PHE A 85 -9.81 0.43 -2.50
N GLY A 86 -9.24 1.38 -3.23
CA GLY A 86 -9.57 2.80 -3.17
C GLY A 86 -8.93 3.55 -1.98
N GLU A 87 -9.29 4.82 -1.82
CA GLU A 87 -8.64 5.74 -0.88
C GLU A 87 -9.06 5.55 0.59
N SER A 88 -10.28 5.03 0.83
CA SER A 88 -10.82 4.84 2.18
C SER A 88 -10.41 3.47 2.75
N GLN A 89 -9.16 3.35 3.18
CA GLN A 89 -8.66 2.11 3.79
C GLN A 89 -9.23 1.91 5.20
N PRO A 90 -9.62 0.67 5.58
CA PRO A 90 -10.06 0.38 6.93
C PRO A 90 -8.92 0.53 7.94
N ASP A 91 -9.24 0.97 9.15
CA ASP A 91 -8.25 1.11 10.21
C ASP A 91 -7.85 -0.26 10.80
N LEU A 92 -6.79 -0.27 11.63
CA LEU A 92 -6.28 -1.51 12.21
C LEU A 92 -7.32 -2.23 13.11
N GLN A 93 -8.23 -1.48 13.72
CA GLN A 93 -9.27 -2.03 14.60
C GLN A 93 -10.35 -2.72 13.76
N GLU A 94 -10.75 -2.14 12.63
CA GLU A 94 -11.68 -2.72 11.66
C GLU A 94 -11.11 -4.00 11.05
N LEU A 95 -9.83 -4.00 10.64
CA LEU A 95 -9.17 -5.18 10.09
C LEU A 95 -9.10 -6.32 11.13
N ARG A 96 -8.77 -5.98 12.39
CA ARG A 96 -8.75 -6.97 13.48
C ARG A 96 -10.14 -7.53 13.74
N ALA A 97 -11.17 -6.69 13.77
CA ALA A 97 -12.55 -7.13 13.93
C ALA A 97 -12.98 -8.07 12.78
N ALA A 98 -12.59 -7.78 11.54
CA ALA A 98 -12.87 -8.65 10.39
C ALA A 98 -12.23 -10.04 10.54
N VAL A 99 -10.97 -10.10 10.97
CA VAL A 99 -10.26 -11.37 11.25
C VAL A 99 -10.91 -12.13 12.41
N ASP A 100 -11.28 -11.43 13.49
CA ASP A 100 -11.85 -12.06 14.68
C ASP A 100 -13.26 -12.61 14.44
N HIS A 101 -14.09 -11.90 13.67
CA HIS A 101 -15.49 -12.27 13.45
C HIS A 101 -15.73 -13.09 12.17
N ALA A 102 -14.88 -12.92 11.15
CA ALA A 102 -15.08 -13.54 9.84
C ALA A 102 -13.76 -14.05 9.19
N PRO A 103 -12.93 -14.85 9.89
CA PRO A 103 -11.62 -15.27 9.40
C PRO A 103 -11.68 -16.06 8.08
N ARG A 104 -12.74 -16.87 7.89
CA ARG A 104 -12.94 -17.61 6.63
C ARG A 104 -13.24 -16.68 5.46
N LEU A 105 -14.03 -15.63 5.68
CA LEU A 105 -14.33 -14.64 4.65
C LEU A 105 -13.05 -13.90 4.25
N VAL A 106 -12.29 -13.44 5.25
CA VAL A 106 -10.98 -12.80 5.05
C VAL A 106 -10.03 -13.72 4.26
N GLY A 107 -9.91 -15.00 4.64
CA GLY A 107 -9.07 -15.95 3.91
C GLY A 107 -9.50 -16.19 2.46
N ARG A 108 -10.82 -16.23 2.19
CA ARG A 108 -11.36 -16.33 0.82
C ARG A 108 -11.12 -15.06 0.02
N LEU A 109 -11.28 -13.89 0.63
CA LEU A 109 -10.97 -12.60 0.02
C LEU A 109 -9.49 -12.51 -0.37
N LEU A 110 -8.57 -12.88 0.53
CA LEU A 110 -7.14 -12.92 0.26
C LEU A 110 -6.78 -13.89 -0.86
N THR A 111 -7.47 -15.04 -0.94
CA THR A 111 -7.29 -15.99 -2.05
C THR A 111 -7.77 -15.41 -3.38
N LEU A 112 -8.93 -14.75 -3.38
CA LEU A 112 -9.45 -14.06 -4.56
C LEU A 112 -8.49 -12.96 -5.02
N TYR A 113 -7.98 -12.14 -4.10
CA TYR A 113 -7.04 -11.08 -4.38
C TYR A 113 -5.72 -11.60 -4.97
N ARG A 114 -5.13 -12.67 -4.41
CA ARG A 114 -3.94 -13.31 -4.99
C ARG A 114 -4.19 -13.85 -6.40
N ASN A 115 -5.35 -14.46 -6.63
CA ASN A 115 -5.73 -14.96 -7.96
C ASN A 115 -5.93 -13.81 -8.96
N HIS A 116 -6.56 -12.72 -8.52
CA HIS A 116 -6.72 -11.50 -9.32
C HIS A 116 -5.35 -10.94 -9.72
N ARG A 117 -4.45 -10.70 -8.76
CA ARG A 117 -3.08 -10.24 -9.04
C ARG A 117 -2.32 -11.16 -10.00
N SER A 118 -2.36 -12.47 -9.76
CA SER A 118 -1.70 -13.42 -10.67
C SER A 118 -2.28 -13.39 -12.08
N THR A 119 -3.58 -13.11 -12.23
CA THR A 119 -4.26 -13.04 -13.53
C THR A 119 -3.88 -11.76 -14.25
N VAL A 120 -3.90 -10.62 -13.56
CA VAL A 120 -3.43 -9.33 -14.09
C VAL A 120 -1.96 -9.42 -14.53
N GLU A 121 -1.09 -9.98 -13.70
CA GLU A 121 0.33 -10.17 -14.04
C GLU A 121 0.53 -11.07 -15.27
N LYS A 122 -0.25 -12.15 -15.39
CA LYS A 122 -0.21 -13.03 -16.57
C LYS A 122 -0.72 -12.32 -17.82
N MET A 123 -1.77 -11.52 -17.71
CA MET A 123 -2.31 -10.73 -18.82
C MET A 123 -1.32 -9.67 -19.30
N MET A 124 -0.68 -8.95 -18.37
CA MET A 124 0.38 -7.99 -18.69
C MET A 124 1.56 -8.66 -19.41
N ARG A 125 1.97 -9.87 -19.00
CA ARG A 125 3.04 -10.63 -19.65
C ARG A 125 2.67 -11.16 -21.03
N LEU A 126 1.39 -11.41 -21.29
CA LEU A 126 0.89 -11.93 -22.56
C LEU A 126 0.62 -10.83 -23.60
N GLY A 127 0.74 -9.55 -23.24
CA GLY A 127 0.67 -8.44 -24.19
C GLY A 127 -0.65 -8.35 -24.93
N SER A 128 -1.79 -8.52 -24.26
CA SER A 128 -3.07 -8.37 -24.93
C SER A 128 -3.39 -6.90 -25.17
N GLU A 129 -3.32 -6.46 -26.43
CA GLU A 129 -3.68 -5.14 -26.97
C GLU A 129 -5.15 -4.70 -26.71
N ARG A 130 -5.90 -5.39 -25.85
CA ARG A 130 -7.32 -5.13 -25.56
C ARG A 130 -7.63 -5.57 -24.14
N MET A 131 -7.20 -4.78 -23.16
CA MET A 131 -7.79 -4.81 -21.83
C MET A 131 -8.86 -3.70 -21.76
N PRO A 132 -10.05 -3.96 -21.20
CA PRO A 132 -11.01 -2.90 -20.91
C PRO A 132 -10.43 -1.94 -19.88
N ASP A 133 -10.50 -0.64 -20.15
CA ASP A 133 -9.93 0.46 -19.34
C ASP A 133 -10.29 0.37 -17.84
N ASP A 134 -11.44 -0.19 -17.48
CA ASP A 134 -11.91 -0.31 -16.10
C ASP A 134 -11.05 -1.22 -15.19
N LEU A 135 -10.23 -2.12 -15.74
CA LEU A 135 -9.35 -2.99 -14.93
C LEU A 135 -7.95 -2.41 -14.69
N LEU A 136 -7.57 -1.33 -15.38
CA LEU A 136 -6.25 -0.69 -15.30
C LEU A 136 -6.25 0.56 -14.39
N ALA A 137 -7.43 1.05 -14.01
CA ALA A 137 -7.61 2.39 -13.46
C ALA A 137 -7.23 2.59 -11.97
N SER A 138 -6.72 1.59 -11.25
CA SER A 138 -6.64 1.70 -9.78
C SER A 138 -5.32 2.15 -9.18
N ALA A 139 -4.18 2.09 -9.87
CA ALA A 139 -2.89 2.47 -9.26
C ALA A 139 -2.27 3.68 -9.99
N PRO A 140 -1.95 4.79 -9.29
CA PRO A 140 -1.24 5.94 -9.85
C PRO A 140 0.04 5.54 -10.59
N GLU A 141 0.72 4.51 -10.11
CA GLU A 141 1.93 3.96 -10.71
C GLU A 141 1.65 3.32 -12.09
N THR A 142 0.48 2.69 -12.26
CA THR A 142 0.05 2.11 -13.54
C THR A 142 -0.30 3.19 -14.55
N ILE A 143 -0.95 4.27 -14.12
CA ILE A 143 -1.24 5.43 -14.98
C ILE A 143 0.06 6.04 -15.49
N ILE A 144 1.05 6.24 -14.61
CA ILE A 144 2.36 6.75 -14.98
C ILE A 144 3.06 5.76 -15.93
N HIS A 145 3.07 4.47 -15.60
CA HIS A 145 3.73 3.47 -16.45
C HIS A 145 3.12 3.39 -17.86
N ASP A 146 1.79 3.43 -17.95
CA ASP A 146 1.07 3.42 -19.22
C ASP A 146 1.28 4.71 -20.00
N PHE A 147 1.30 5.86 -19.32
CA PHE A 147 1.64 7.14 -19.90
C PHE A 147 3.02 7.11 -20.56
N PHE A 148 4.05 6.65 -19.84
CA PHE A 148 5.40 6.51 -20.38
C PHE A 148 5.46 5.50 -21.54
N ARG A 149 4.75 4.36 -21.43
CA ARG A 149 4.69 3.36 -22.51
C ARG A 149 4.03 3.88 -23.78
N ASN A 150 2.92 4.62 -23.66
CA ASN A 150 2.20 5.21 -24.79
C ASN A 150 3.05 6.24 -25.54
N HIS A 151 4.00 6.87 -24.85
CA HIS A 151 5.00 7.75 -25.42
C HIS A 151 6.31 7.03 -25.80
N ALA A 152 6.33 5.69 -25.78
CA ALA A 152 7.52 4.87 -26.04
C ALA A 152 8.77 5.29 -25.23
N ASN A 153 8.56 5.73 -23.98
CA ASN A 153 9.58 6.31 -23.08
C ASN A 153 10.35 7.51 -23.68
N HIS A 154 9.75 8.24 -24.61
CA HIS A 154 10.41 9.35 -25.29
C HIS A 154 9.46 10.54 -25.50
N PHE A 155 9.86 11.70 -24.99
CA PHE A 155 9.07 12.94 -25.05
C PHE A 155 9.79 13.96 -25.92
N ALA A 156 9.54 13.93 -27.22
CA ALA A 156 10.30 14.71 -28.21
C ALA A 156 10.35 16.22 -27.91
N GLU A 157 9.27 16.79 -27.38
CA GLU A 157 9.23 18.21 -27.04
C GLU A 157 10.07 18.54 -25.79
N LEU A 158 10.08 17.67 -24.78
CA LEU A 158 10.95 17.80 -23.61
C LEU A 158 12.42 17.59 -23.97
N GLU A 159 12.73 16.63 -24.83
CA GLU A 159 14.09 16.41 -25.36
C GLU A 159 14.59 17.65 -26.09
N THR A 160 13.78 18.18 -27.01
CA THR A 160 14.10 19.40 -27.75
C THR A 160 14.29 20.60 -26.81
N ALA A 161 13.44 20.73 -25.78
CA ALA A 161 13.58 21.79 -24.78
C ALA A 161 14.87 21.64 -23.96
N ALA A 162 15.20 20.43 -23.52
CA ALA A 162 16.43 20.14 -22.78
C ALA A 162 17.68 20.45 -23.63
N GLU A 163 17.69 20.07 -24.91
CA GLU A 163 18.77 20.40 -25.85
C GLU A 163 18.94 21.91 -26.04
N ARG A 164 17.84 22.65 -26.20
CA ARG A 164 17.88 24.11 -26.30
C ARG A 164 18.45 24.77 -25.05
N LEU A 165 18.04 24.30 -23.87
CA LEU A 165 18.56 24.81 -22.60
C LEU A 165 20.07 24.54 -22.47
N ARG A 166 20.52 23.34 -22.85
CA ARG A 166 21.94 22.98 -22.84
C ARG A 166 22.76 23.78 -23.84
N ALA A 167 22.20 24.09 -25.01
CA ALA A 167 22.85 24.91 -26.03
C ALA A 167 22.93 26.40 -25.67
N ALA A 168 21.96 26.91 -24.89
CA ALA A 168 21.93 28.31 -24.47
C ALA A 168 23.05 28.66 -23.47
N GLU A 169 23.42 27.72 -22.60
CA GLU A 169 24.55 27.86 -21.66
C GLU A 169 25.43 26.60 -21.70
N PRO A 170 26.30 26.47 -22.72
CA PRO A 170 27.22 25.34 -22.82
C PRO A 170 28.15 25.29 -21.61
N SER A 171 28.35 24.09 -21.07
CA SER A 171 29.31 23.84 -20.00
C SER A 171 29.85 22.41 -20.08
N GLU A 172 31.02 22.18 -19.51
CA GLU A 172 31.58 20.85 -19.33
C GLU A 172 30.71 20.03 -18.37
N VAL A 173 30.78 18.71 -18.47
CA VAL A 173 29.93 17.79 -17.69
C VAL A 173 30.09 18.01 -16.17
N ASP A 174 31.33 18.30 -15.74
CA ASP A 174 31.66 18.52 -14.33
C ASP A 174 31.15 19.88 -13.80
N ASP A 175 30.82 20.82 -14.68
CA ASP A 175 30.39 22.17 -14.33
C ASP A 175 28.86 22.34 -14.32
N ILE A 176 28.11 21.32 -14.72
CA ILE A 176 26.64 21.40 -14.89
C ILE A 176 25.96 21.90 -13.61
N TYR A 177 26.38 21.42 -12.43
CA TYR A 177 25.80 21.89 -11.15
C TYR A 177 25.94 23.42 -10.99
N GLY A 178 27.12 23.95 -11.28
CA GLY A 178 27.41 25.38 -11.20
C GLY A 178 26.61 26.17 -12.23
N THR A 179 26.48 25.65 -13.44
CA THR A 179 25.68 26.24 -14.52
C THR A 179 24.21 26.33 -14.14
N LEU A 180 23.59 25.22 -13.71
CA LEU A 180 22.19 25.20 -13.30
C LEU A 180 21.93 26.15 -12.12
N LYS A 181 22.81 26.16 -11.12
CA LYS A 181 22.72 27.07 -9.97
C LYS A 181 22.80 28.55 -10.39
N ARG A 182 23.72 28.89 -11.31
CA ARG A 182 23.84 30.27 -11.82
C ARG A 182 22.61 30.66 -12.63
N ARG A 183 22.09 29.78 -13.48
CA ARG A 183 20.92 30.03 -14.31
C ARG A 183 19.66 30.27 -13.47
N LEU A 184 19.38 29.38 -12.51
CA LEU A 184 18.28 29.53 -11.56
C LEU A 184 18.34 30.88 -10.83
N ARG A 185 19.54 31.30 -10.40
CA ARG A 185 19.73 32.60 -9.75
C ARG A 185 19.54 33.77 -10.72
N LYS A 186 20.11 33.70 -11.92
CA LYS A 186 20.14 34.82 -12.88
C LYS A 186 18.79 35.08 -13.54
N ILE A 187 18.09 34.01 -13.93
CA ILE A 187 16.84 34.10 -14.69
C ILE A 187 15.63 34.14 -13.74
N HIS A 188 15.64 33.32 -12.69
CA HIS A 188 14.46 33.12 -11.82
C HIS A 188 14.60 33.74 -10.42
N ALA A 189 15.76 34.32 -10.11
CA ALA A 189 16.09 34.81 -8.77
C ALA A 189 15.95 33.72 -7.68
N ILE A 190 16.19 32.45 -8.06
CA ILE A 190 16.14 31.31 -7.15
C ILE A 190 17.54 31.03 -6.60
N GLU A 191 17.69 31.06 -5.27
CA GLU A 191 18.94 30.65 -4.62
C GLU A 191 18.97 29.15 -4.33
N VAL A 192 20.16 28.54 -4.42
CA VAL A 192 20.36 27.13 -4.05
C VAL A 192 21.24 27.05 -2.81
N ARG A 193 20.71 26.43 -1.75
CA ARG A 193 21.39 26.21 -0.47
C ARG A 193 21.44 24.73 -0.13
N THR A 194 22.55 24.30 0.47
CA THR A 194 22.63 22.99 1.10
C THR A 194 22.18 23.11 2.54
N ALA A 195 21.41 22.13 3.03
CA ALA A 195 20.99 22.07 4.42
C ALA A 195 21.40 20.73 5.07
N PRO A 196 21.68 20.74 6.38
CA PRO A 196 22.03 19.54 7.13
C PRO A 196 20.95 18.46 7.04
N VAL A 197 21.36 17.20 7.19
CA VAL A 197 20.45 16.04 7.10
C VAL A 197 19.39 16.09 8.20
N GLU A 198 19.73 16.63 9.37
CA GLU A 198 18.85 16.76 10.53
C GLU A 198 17.66 17.71 10.25
N GLU A 199 17.89 18.75 9.44
CA GLU A 199 16.86 19.72 9.04
C GLU A 199 15.99 19.21 7.89
N MET A 200 16.46 18.18 7.16
CA MET A 200 15.83 17.63 5.96
C MET A 200 15.48 16.13 6.11
N SER A 201 14.98 15.73 7.29
CA SER A 201 14.78 14.32 7.66
C SER A 201 13.78 13.53 6.79
N GLN A 202 12.84 14.19 6.10
CA GLN A 202 11.82 13.55 5.27
C GLN A 202 11.89 13.92 3.78
N SER A 203 12.85 14.74 3.35
CA SER A 203 12.96 15.13 1.94
C SER A 203 14.40 15.41 1.54
N LEU A 204 14.77 15.02 0.32
CA LEU A 204 16.09 15.30 -0.25
C LEU A 204 16.18 16.69 -0.90
N ARG A 205 15.01 17.28 -1.23
CA ARG A 205 14.89 18.60 -1.85
C ARG A 205 13.61 19.28 -1.38
N PHE A 206 13.73 20.53 -0.97
CA PHE A 206 12.59 21.39 -0.67
C PHE A 206 12.72 22.70 -1.46
N TYR A 207 11.66 23.10 -2.15
CA TYR A 207 11.62 24.40 -2.82
C TYR A 207 10.67 25.32 -2.05
N ASP A 208 11.24 26.34 -1.43
CA ASP A 208 10.52 27.42 -0.78
C ASP A 208 10.18 28.48 -1.84
N GLU A 209 8.96 28.44 -2.35
CA GLU A 209 8.48 29.39 -3.36
C GLU A 209 8.36 30.82 -2.81
N ALA A 210 8.01 30.97 -1.52
CA ALA A 210 7.82 32.27 -0.88
C ALA A 210 9.15 33.03 -0.78
N HIS A 211 10.23 32.33 -0.46
CA HIS A 211 11.58 32.92 -0.34
C HIS A 211 12.45 32.70 -1.58
N ARG A 212 11.96 31.96 -2.58
CA ARG A 212 12.69 31.56 -3.80
C ARG A 212 14.01 30.88 -3.49
N VAL A 213 13.97 29.89 -2.59
CA VAL A 213 15.16 29.12 -2.20
C VAL A 213 14.92 27.63 -2.41
N VAL A 214 15.83 26.97 -3.13
CA VAL A 214 15.90 25.51 -3.20
C VAL A 214 16.90 25.03 -2.14
N HIS A 215 16.40 24.25 -1.20
CA HIS A 215 17.18 23.53 -0.20
C HIS A 215 17.47 22.13 -0.72
N LEU A 216 18.75 21.75 -0.72
CA LEU A 216 19.23 20.40 -1.05
C LEU A 216 19.85 19.76 0.19
N SER A 217 19.51 18.50 0.45
CA SER A 217 20.09 17.76 1.57
C SER A 217 21.58 17.50 1.32
N GLU A 218 22.39 17.65 2.38
CA GLU A 218 23.81 17.29 2.33
C GLU A 218 24.06 15.80 2.04
N ALA A 219 23.09 14.93 2.32
CA ALA A 219 23.14 13.49 2.02
C ALA A 219 23.17 13.19 0.50
N LEU A 220 22.80 14.15 -0.34
CA LEU A 220 22.86 13.97 -1.79
C LEU A 220 24.31 14.02 -2.29
N ASP A 221 24.69 13.04 -3.12
CA ASP A 221 25.90 13.10 -3.92
C ASP A 221 25.81 14.16 -5.03
N HIS A 222 26.92 14.41 -5.73
CA HIS A 222 26.98 15.45 -6.76
C HIS A 222 25.96 15.19 -7.89
N SER A 223 25.89 13.97 -8.41
CA SER A 223 24.99 13.60 -9.52
C SER A 223 23.52 13.82 -9.16
N ASN A 224 23.10 13.43 -7.96
CA ASN A 224 21.73 13.66 -7.53
C ASN A 224 21.44 15.14 -7.28
N ARG A 225 22.41 15.94 -6.79
CA ARG A 225 22.24 17.40 -6.70
C ARG A 225 22.01 18.04 -8.08
N VAL A 226 22.77 17.63 -9.08
CA VAL A 226 22.60 18.06 -10.47
C VAL A 226 21.19 17.73 -10.96
N PHE A 227 20.76 16.48 -10.79
CA PHE A 227 19.44 16.02 -11.20
C PHE A 227 18.32 16.82 -10.52
N GLN A 228 18.42 17.05 -9.21
CA GLN A 228 17.42 17.82 -8.46
C GLN A 228 17.31 19.26 -8.95
N LEU A 229 18.42 19.92 -9.28
CA LEU A 229 18.39 21.26 -9.86
C LEU A 229 17.83 21.28 -11.29
N ALA A 230 18.17 20.29 -12.11
CA ALA A 230 17.62 20.17 -13.46
C ALA A 230 16.09 19.97 -13.41
N HIS A 231 15.61 19.15 -12.47
CA HIS A 231 14.18 18.97 -12.25
C HIS A 231 13.49 20.28 -11.81
N VAL A 232 14.08 21.04 -10.88
CA VAL A 232 13.53 22.36 -10.51
C VAL A 232 13.53 23.32 -11.70
N LEU A 233 14.61 23.35 -12.48
CA LEU A 233 14.70 24.18 -13.69
C LEU A 233 13.58 23.85 -14.68
N CYS A 234 13.29 22.56 -14.90
CA CYS A 234 12.20 22.11 -15.75
C CYS A 234 10.84 22.63 -15.26
N LEU A 235 10.56 22.52 -13.96
CA LEU A 235 9.29 22.99 -13.37
C LEU A 235 9.09 24.50 -13.51
N VAL A 236 10.16 25.30 -13.46
CA VAL A 236 10.05 26.77 -13.52
C VAL A 236 10.15 27.34 -14.94
N GLU A 237 10.91 26.71 -15.85
CA GLU A 237 11.07 27.19 -17.23
C GLU A 237 10.08 26.57 -18.22
N LEU A 238 9.58 25.36 -17.95
CA LEU A 238 8.74 24.59 -18.86
C LEU A 238 7.34 24.25 -18.30
N PRO A 239 6.67 25.11 -17.50
CA PRO A 239 5.40 24.75 -16.87
C PRO A 239 4.28 24.51 -17.88
N HIS A 240 4.24 25.28 -18.97
CA HIS A 240 3.26 25.11 -20.04
C HIS A 240 3.47 23.80 -20.80
N LEU A 241 4.72 23.48 -21.12
CA LEU A 241 5.05 22.24 -21.81
C LEU A 241 4.73 21.01 -20.96
N LEU A 242 4.98 21.08 -19.65
CA LEU A 242 4.58 20.01 -18.74
C LEU A 242 3.06 19.86 -18.68
N ALA A 243 2.31 20.97 -18.59
CA ALA A 243 0.85 20.94 -18.57
C ALA A 243 0.21 20.47 -19.88
N ASP A 244 0.88 20.64 -21.02
CA ASP A 244 0.41 20.13 -22.32
C ASP A 244 0.65 18.62 -22.46
N ILE A 245 1.67 18.09 -21.76
CA ILE A 245 2.08 16.69 -21.78
C ILE A 245 1.31 15.87 -20.74
N THR A 246 0.98 16.44 -19.58
CA THR A 246 0.30 15.77 -18.45
C THR A 246 -1.18 16.09 -18.37
#